data_AF-A0A4Y3IR30-F1
#
_entry.id   AF-A0A4Y3IR30-F1
#
_cell.length_a   1.000
_cell.length_b   1.000
_cell.length_c   1.000
_cell.angle_alpha   90.00
_cell.angle_beta   90.00
_cell.angle_gamma   90.00
#
_symmetry.space_group_name_H-M   'P 1'
#
loop_
_entity.id
_entity.type
_entity.pdbx_description
1 polymer ?
#
loop_
_entity_poly.entity_id
_entity_poly.type
_entity_poly.pdbx_seq_one_letter_code
_entity_poly.pdbx_strand_id
1 'polypeptide(L)'
;MIKPISIQTYLKSYQQGNSVNSEEEREIAEVIYIWYTEGFSILQNLKSIEISNKEKYLEVQENLVKKYDFTILSLLANKVYQNAFKNILSMLIEDEVKSHLSKLLLLSYSSKNQLQ
;
A
#
# COMPACT_ATOMS: atom_id res chain seq x y z
N MET A 1 15.42 14.29 12.54
CA MET A 1 14.48 14.03 11.43
C MET A 1 14.91 12.76 10.74
N ILE A 2 14.07 11.73 10.68
CA ILE A 2 14.35 10.53 9.89
C ILE A 2 14.18 10.91 8.42
N LYS A 3 15.16 10.57 7.58
CA LYS A 3 15.09 10.86 6.14
C LYS A 3 14.06 9.92 5.49
N PRO A 4 13.12 10.42 4.67
CA PRO A 4 12.17 9.56 3.97
C PRO A 4 12.89 8.51 3.11
N ILE A 5 12.35 7.30 3.06
CA ILE A 5 12.90 6.13 2.36
C ILE A 5 11.93 5.59 1.33
N SER A 6 12.41 4.78 0.39
CA SER A 6 11.53 4.09 -0.56
C SER A 6 10.71 2.99 0.13
N ILE A 7 9.59 2.60 -0.48
CA ILE A 7 8.78 1.49 0.04
C ILE A 7 9.57 0.19 0.16
N GLN A 8 10.48 -0.11 -0.78
CA GLN A 8 11.29 -1.32 -0.72
C GLN A 8 12.25 -1.30 0.47
N THR A 9 12.80 -0.12 0.79
CA THR A 9 13.68 0.06 1.94
C THR A 9 12.89 -0.12 3.24
N TYR A 10 11.69 0.47 3.33
CA TYR A 10 10.79 0.31 4.47
C TYR A 10 10.42 -1.17 4.68
N LEU A 11 9.93 -1.83 3.64
CA LEU A 11 9.50 -3.23 3.69
C LEU A 11 10.65 -4.19 4.02
N LYS A 12 11.86 -3.91 3.52
CA LYS A 12 13.06 -4.68 3.88
C LYS A 12 13.39 -4.54 5.38
N SER A 13 13.28 -3.33 5.94
CA SER A 13 13.46 -3.11 7.38
C SER A 13 12.41 -3.87 8.19
N TYR A 14 11.14 -3.80 7.77
CA TYR A 14 10.03 -4.53 8.37
C TYR A 14 10.29 -6.04 8.43
N GLN A 15 10.70 -6.65 7.30
CA GLN A 15 10.99 -8.09 7.23
C GLN A 15 12.15 -8.52 8.14
N GLN A 16 13.05 -7.60 8.49
CA GLN A 16 14.17 -7.84 9.40
C GLN A 16 13.77 -7.66 10.88
N GLY A 17 12.49 -7.40 11.17
CA GLY A 17 12.00 -7.13 12.52
C GLY A 17 12.37 -5.75 13.04
N ASN A 18 12.86 -4.86 12.18
CA ASN A 18 13.29 -3.51 12.54
C ASN A 18 12.15 -2.50 12.31
N SER A 19 11.94 -1.60 13.28
CA SER A 19 11.04 -0.44 13.17
C SER A 19 9.56 -0.75 12.96
N VAL A 20 8.93 -1.41 13.92
CA VAL A 20 7.47 -1.46 14.01
C VAL A 20 7.06 -1.03 15.42
N ASN A 21 6.28 0.05 15.52
CA ASN A 21 5.97 0.69 16.80
C ASN A 21 4.71 0.13 17.47
N SER A 22 3.88 -0.61 16.74
CA SER A 22 2.67 -1.26 17.26
C SER A 22 2.28 -2.51 16.47
N GLU A 23 1.39 -3.33 17.03
CA GLU A 23 0.85 -4.52 16.34
C GLU A 23 0.10 -4.13 15.06
N GLU A 24 -0.67 -3.04 15.06
CA GLU A 24 -1.40 -2.57 13.89
C GLU A 24 -0.48 -2.04 12.79
N GLU A 25 0.64 -1.41 13.16
CA GLU A 25 1.69 -1.03 12.21
C GLU A 25 2.32 -2.28 11.58
N ARG A 26 2.49 -3.37 12.36
CA ARG A 26 2.99 -4.65 11.88
C ARG A 26 2.05 -5.26 10.85
N GLU A 27 0.78 -5.41 11.23
CA GLU A 27 -0.25 -6.05 10.41
C GLU A 27 -0.48 -5.29 9.10
N ILE A 28 -0.55 -3.95 9.17
CA ILE A 28 -0.75 -3.17 7.96
C ILE A 28 0.52 -3.15 7.08
N ALA A 29 1.72 -3.19 7.66
CA ALA A 29 2.96 -3.35 6.91
C ALA A 29 3.02 -4.72 6.19
N GLU A 30 2.49 -5.78 6.80
CA GLU A 30 2.36 -7.09 6.16
C GLU A 30 1.43 -7.05 4.94
N VAL A 31 0.28 -6.38 5.07
CA VAL A 31 -0.65 -6.22 3.95
C VAL A 31 -0.03 -5.35 2.84
N ILE A 32 0.65 -4.27 3.19
CA ILE A 32 1.37 -3.43 2.22
C ILE A 32 2.51 -4.22 1.54
N TYR A 33 3.19 -5.10 2.28
CA TYR A 33 4.22 -5.97 1.71
C TYR A 33 3.66 -6.81 0.56
N ILE A 34 2.58 -7.57 0.82
CA ILE A 34 1.91 -8.43 -0.16
C ILE A 34 1.37 -7.59 -1.32
N TRP A 35 0.67 -6.49 -1.02
CA TRP A 35 0.16 -5.54 -2.03
C TRP A 35 1.27 -5.04 -2.95
N TYR A 36 2.44 -4.71 -2.41
CA TYR A 36 3.55 -4.17 -3.17
C TYR A 36 4.23 -5.24 -4.02
N THR A 37 4.60 -6.38 -3.43
CA THR A 37 5.41 -7.42 -4.08
C THR A 37 4.62 -8.25 -5.07
N GLU A 38 3.36 -8.57 -4.78
CA GLU A 38 2.52 -9.42 -5.63
C GLU A 38 1.56 -8.62 -6.51
N GLY A 39 1.28 -7.37 -6.15
CA GLY A 39 0.31 -6.51 -6.82
C GLY A 39 0.99 -5.38 -7.59
N PHE A 40 1.31 -4.31 -6.87
CA PHE A 40 1.62 -3.01 -7.42
C PHE A 40 2.91 -3.00 -8.24
N SER A 41 4.00 -3.59 -7.73
CA SER A 41 5.28 -3.60 -8.47
C SER A 41 5.20 -4.38 -9.78
N ILE A 42 4.51 -5.52 -9.78
CA ILE A 42 4.25 -6.32 -10.98
C ILE A 42 3.41 -5.53 -11.98
N LEU A 43 2.36 -4.82 -11.52
CA LEU A 43 1.56 -3.97 -12.39
C LEU A 43 2.39 -2.89 -13.08
N GLN A 44 3.27 -2.21 -12.34
CA GLN A 44 4.14 -1.18 -12.90
C GLN A 44 5.14 -1.77 -13.91
N ASN A 45 5.70 -2.94 -13.62
CA ASN A 45 6.57 -3.63 -14.56
C ASN A 45 5.83 -4.08 -15.82
N LEU A 46 4.61 -4.60 -15.71
CA LEU A 46 3.78 -4.96 -16.86
C LEU A 46 3.47 -3.75 -17.74
N LYS A 47 3.22 -2.59 -17.15
CA LYS A 47 3.00 -1.34 -17.89
C LYS A 47 4.22 -0.92 -18.70
N SER A 48 5.43 -1.16 -18.23
CA SER A 48 6.67 -0.69 -18.88
C SER A 48 7.26 -1.65 -19.94
N ILE A 49 6.85 -2.92 -19.97
CA ILE A 49 7.36 -3.90 -20.94
C ILE A 49 6.40 -4.13 -22.12
N GLU A 50 6.92 -4.51 -23.28
CA GLU A 50 6.12 -4.94 -24.43
C GLU A 50 6.07 -6.47 -24.50
N ILE A 51 4.87 -7.04 -24.42
CA ILE A 51 4.63 -8.50 -24.50
C ILE A 51 3.32 -8.79 -25.23
N SER A 52 3.20 -9.98 -25.82
CA SER A 52 1.94 -10.46 -26.37
C SER A 52 0.87 -10.64 -25.28
N ASN A 53 -0.40 -10.36 -25.61
CA ASN A 53 -1.53 -10.43 -24.67
C ASN A 53 -1.43 -9.50 -23.45
N LYS A 54 -0.61 -8.43 -23.52
CA LYS A 54 -0.38 -7.49 -22.43
C LYS A 54 -1.66 -6.97 -21.78
N GLU A 55 -2.66 -6.61 -22.56
CA GLU A 55 -3.94 -6.08 -22.06
C GLU A 55 -4.64 -7.05 -21.10
N LYS A 56 -4.66 -8.35 -21.44
CA LYS A 56 -5.26 -9.39 -20.58
C LYS A 56 -4.48 -9.56 -19.28
N TYR A 57 -3.16 -9.49 -19.31
CA TYR A 57 -2.34 -9.56 -18.11
C TYR A 57 -2.50 -8.31 -17.23
N LEU A 58 -2.57 -7.12 -17.85
CA LEU A 58 -2.86 -5.88 -17.14
C LEU A 58 -4.22 -5.95 -16.44
N GLU A 59 -5.27 -6.41 -17.11
CA GLU A 59 -6.60 -6.56 -16.49
C GLU A 59 -6.57 -7.46 -15.25
N VAL A 60 -5.93 -8.64 -15.36
CA VAL A 60 -5.78 -9.57 -14.23
C VAL A 60 -5.01 -8.91 -13.08
N GLN A 61 -3.91 -8.23 -13.39
CA GLN A 61 -3.07 -7.61 -12.37
C GLN A 61 -3.74 -6.39 -11.71
N GLU A 62 -4.45 -5.57 -12.48
CA GLU A 62 -5.24 -4.45 -11.95
C GLU A 62 -6.35 -4.95 -11.02
N ASN A 63 -7.02 -6.04 -11.39
CA ASN A 63 -8.04 -6.65 -10.53
C ASN A 63 -7.43 -7.22 -9.23
N LEU A 64 -6.21 -7.77 -9.28
CA LEU A 64 -5.50 -8.21 -8.08
C LEU A 64 -5.14 -7.02 -7.17
N VAL A 65 -4.56 -5.95 -7.73
CA VAL A 65 -4.24 -4.72 -6.98
C VAL A 65 -5.50 -4.13 -6.34
N LYS A 66 -6.63 -4.05 -7.07
CA LYS A 66 -7.92 -3.59 -6.53
C LYS A 66 -8.39 -4.41 -5.33
N LYS A 67 -8.22 -5.74 -5.34
CA LYS A 67 -8.58 -6.59 -4.19
C LYS A 67 -7.73 -6.29 -2.96
N TYR A 68 -6.43 -6.09 -3.15
CA TYR A 68 -5.55 -5.67 -2.06
C TYR A 68 -5.88 -4.25 -1.57
N ASP A 69 -6.19 -3.31 -2.47
CA ASP A 69 -6.67 -1.97 -2.11
C ASP A 69 -7.93 -2.05 -1.22
N PHE A 70 -8.91 -2.90 -1.55
CA PHE A 70 -10.09 -3.12 -0.70
C PHE A 70 -9.74 -3.69 0.68
N THR A 71 -8.75 -4.57 0.76
CA THR A 71 -8.28 -5.13 2.04
C THR A 71 -7.67 -4.03 2.90
N ILE A 72 -6.82 -3.18 2.32
CA ILE A 72 -6.25 -2.01 3.00
C ILE A 72 -7.36 -1.06 3.46
N LEU A 73 -8.31 -0.72 2.57
CA LEU A 73 -9.45 0.15 2.92
C LEU A 73 -10.29 -0.41 4.07
N SER A 74 -10.47 -1.73 4.13
CA SER A 74 -11.21 -2.40 5.21
C SER A 74 -10.50 -2.24 6.56
N LEU A 75 -9.17 -2.40 6.61
CA LEU A 75 -8.38 -2.12 7.81
C LEU A 75 -8.48 -0.63 8.21
N LEU A 76 -8.39 0.27 7.23
CA LEU A 76 -8.49 1.71 7.43
C LEU A 76 -9.88 2.20 7.86
N ALA A 77 -10.90 1.34 7.95
CA ALA A 77 -12.15 1.70 8.61
C ALA A 77 -11.92 2.00 10.11
N ASN A 78 -10.94 1.34 10.73
CA ASN A 78 -10.55 1.53 12.12
C ASN A 78 -9.49 2.65 12.26
N LYS A 79 -9.73 3.59 13.19
CA LYS A 79 -8.89 4.76 13.42
C LYS A 79 -7.46 4.41 13.89
N VAL A 80 -7.28 3.29 14.59
CA VAL A 80 -5.95 2.84 15.04
C VAL A 80 -5.09 2.48 13.82
N TYR A 81 -5.64 1.69 12.89
CA TYR A 81 -4.98 1.38 11.62
C TYR A 81 -4.77 2.63 10.75
N GLN A 82 -5.69 3.60 10.75
CA GLN A 82 -5.45 4.88 10.05
C GLN A 82 -4.21 5.60 10.60
N ASN A 83 -4.02 5.62 11.91
CA ASN A 83 -2.85 6.24 12.53
C ASN A 83 -1.57 5.45 12.24
N ALA A 84 -1.61 4.12 12.35
CA ALA A 84 -0.49 3.26 11.98
C ALA A 84 -0.09 3.47 10.51
N PHE A 85 -1.06 3.50 9.59
CA PHE A 85 -0.83 3.76 8.18
C PHE A 85 -0.23 5.14 7.90
N LYS A 86 -0.67 6.18 8.62
CA LYS A 86 -0.05 7.52 8.54
C LYS A 86 1.41 7.51 8.97
N ASN A 87 1.74 6.76 10.03
CA ASN A 87 3.13 6.65 10.47
C ASN A 87 3.99 6.04 9.36
N ILE A 88 3.51 4.96 8.72
CA ILE A 88 4.19 4.37 7.56
C ILE A 88 4.35 5.40 6.44
N LEU A 89 3.26 6.04 6.00
CA LEU A 89 3.32 7.06 4.94
C LEU A 89 4.30 8.20 5.25
N SER A 90 4.43 8.59 6.52
CA SER A 90 5.35 9.67 6.94
C SER A 90 6.82 9.31 6.75
N MET A 91 7.15 8.01 6.75
CA MET A 91 8.50 7.51 6.51
C MET A 91 8.81 7.35 5.02
N LEU A 92 7.80 7.38 4.15
CA LEU A 92 7.98 7.15 2.72
C LEU A 92 8.34 8.43 1.96
N ILE A 93 9.26 8.28 1.01
CA ILE A 93 9.53 9.30 -0.01
C ILE A 93 8.31 9.51 -0.90
N GLU A 94 8.16 10.71 -1.45
CA GLU A 94 7.08 11.01 -2.38
C GLU A 94 7.34 10.36 -3.74
N ASP A 95 6.56 9.33 -4.06
CA ASP A 95 6.58 8.59 -5.32
C ASP A 95 5.17 8.06 -5.66
N GLU A 96 5.05 7.27 -6.74
CA GLU A 96 3.77 6.70 -7.16
C GLU A 96 3.17 5.76 -6.10
N VAL A 97 4.02 5.05 -5.36
CA VAL A 97 3.59 4.12 -4.31
C VAL A 97 2.95 4.89 -3.16
N LYS A 98 3.67 5.88 -2.62
CA LYS A 98 3.14 6.73 -1.54
C LYS A 98 1.91 7.51 -2.01
N SER A 99 1.90 7.98 -3.26
CA SER A 99 0.73 8.65 -3.85
C SER A 99 -0.49 7.74 -3.86
N HIS A 100 -0.34 6.48 -4.28
CA HIS A 100 -1.44 5.50 -4.31
C HIS A 100 -1.94 5.18 -2.89
N LEU A 101 -1.02 4.87 -1.97
CA LEU A 101 -1.37 4.57 -0.58
C LEU A 101 -2.04 5.78 0.10
N SER A 102 -1.55 7.01 -0.15
CA SER A 102 -2.16 8.23 0.39
C SER A 102 -3.59 8.44 -0.13
N LYS A 103 -3.88 8.09 -1.40
CA LYS A 103 -5.24 8.10 -1.93
C LYS A 103 -6.15 7.11 -1.20
N LEU A 104 -5.67 5.90 -0.88
CA LEU A 104 -6.44 4.93 -0.09
C LEU A 104 -6.77 5.48 1.30
N LEU A 105 -5.81 6.14 1.96
CA LEU A 105 -6.06 6.80 3.24
C LEU A 105 -7.13 7.89 3.11
N LEU A 106 -7.06 8.73 2.07
CA LEU A 106 -8.07 9.77 1.82
C LEU A 106 -9.46 9.17 1.57
N LEU A 107 -9.56 8.13 0.75
CA LEU A 107 -10.80 7.41 0.48
C LEU A 107 -11.41 6.80 1.76
N SER A 108 -10.57 6.30 2.67
CA SER A 108 -11.03 5.76 3.96
C SER A 108 -11.76 6.78 4.84
N TYR A 109 -11.48 8.08 4.67
CA TYR A 109 -12.23 9.14 5.35
C TYR A 109 -13.58 9.39 4.69
N SER A 110 -13.66 9.32 3.36
CA SER A 110 -14.89 9.53 2.61
C SER A 110 -15.93 8.43 2.86
N SER A 111 -15.49 7.18 3.05
CA SER A 111 -16.40 6.06 3.35
C SER A 111 -17.13 6.22 4.69
N LYS A 112 -16.63 7.03 5.63
CA LYS A 112 -17.34 7.37 6.88
C LYS A 112 -18.44 8.41 6.68
N ASN A 113 -18.38 9.22 5.62
CA ASN A 113 -19.37 10.27 5.33
C ASN A 113 -20.60 9.75 4.55
N GLN A 114 -20.67 8.45 4.23
CA GLN A 114 -21.85 7.84 3.59
C GLN A 114 -22.73 7.02 4.54
N LEU A 115 -22.36 6.95 5.83
CA LEU A 115 -23.09 6.20 6.87
C LEU A 115 -23.52 7.11 8.05
N GLN A 116 -23.59 8.42 7.84
CA GLN A 116 -24.17 9.39 8.80
C GLN A 116 -25.51 9.91 8.30
#